data_AF-E6LE67-F1
#
_entry.id   AF-E6LE67-F1
#
_cell.length_a   1.000
_cell.length_b   1.000
_cell.length_c   1.000
_cell.angle_alpha   90.00
_cell.angle_beta   90.00
_cell.angle_gamma   90.00
#
_symmetry.space_group_name_H-M   'P 1'
#
loop_
_entity.id
_entity.type
_entity.pdbx_description
1 polymer ?
#
loop_
_entity_poly.entity_id
_entity_poly.type
_entity_poly.pdbx_seq_one_letter_code
_entity_poly.pdbx_strand_id
1 'polypeptide(L)'
;MAPEYEQAYQAAKSYFSYTFEYETSLTPAMMLQAFDPVATRFFWQTPDQSLTLLGIGEVFQLPSAKSQQMHQQKEQLRTQLFDPAKACRLVGALPFDPQAKKAPLWDELAEGGFVLPEIELVYQQHRWHVTLIVKRPATYAQLALDFNQLQQRFFAAVTTSHPKKDNHVQATEELAVTQWLTTVEEAVATIKDSGNPLEKIVLARQLRLEMEREIDGAQLVQRLLVQQPQTYVFFFTA
;
A
#
# COMPACT_ATOMS: atom_id res chain seq x y z
N MET A 1 7.96 19.46 -21.71
CA MET A 1 8.34 18.03 -21.50
C MET A 1 9.44 17.69 -22.49
N ALA A 2 10.28 16.70 -22.18
CA ALA A 2 11.36 16.28 -23.06
C ALA A 2 10.80 15.57 -24.34
N PRO A 3 11.54 15.58 -25.47
CA PRO A 3 11.06 15.00 -26.75
C PRO A 3 10.68 13.52 -26.67
N GLU A 4 11.31 12.75 -25.79
CA GLU A 4 11.02 11.34 -25.52
C GLU A 4 9.58 11.09 -25.05
N TYR A 5 8.93 12.06 -24.38
CA TYR A 5 7.52 11.93 -23.98
C TYR A 5 6.59 11.96 -25.19
N GLU A 6 6.90 12.80 -26.19
CA GLU A 6 6.12 12.85 -27.42
C GLU A 6 6.30 11.56 -28.22
N GLN A 7 7.53 11.06 -28.33
CA GLN A 7 7.82 9.78 -28.98
C GLN A 7 7.08 8.63 -28.29
N ALA A 8 7.10 8.58 -26.96
CA ALA A 8 6.37 7.59 -26.18
C ALA A 8 4.84 7.69 -26.37
N TYR A 9 4.32 8.92 -26.47
CA TYR A 9 2.92 9.16 -26.77
C TYR A 9 2.52 8.64 -28.17
N GLN A 10 3.32 8.95 -29.19
CA GLN A 10 3.10 8.41 -30.54
C GLN A 10 3.23 6.88 -30.56
N ALA A 11 4.12 6.32 -29.75
CA ALA A 11 4.34 4.87 -29.61
C ALA A 11 3.30 4.15 -28.75
N ALA A 12 2.09 4.68 -28.56
CA ALA A 12 1.02 3.89 -27.97
C ALA A 12 0.99 3.82 -26.43
N LYS A 13 1.95 4.44 -25.71
CA LYS A 13 2.10 4.22 -24.25
C LYS A 13 0.84 4.66 -23.48
N SER A 14 0.48 3.88 -22.47
CA SER A 14 -0.75 4.05 -21.68
C SER A 14 -0.53 4.81 -20.38
N TYR A 15 0.69 4.78 -19.83
CA TYR A 15 1.05 5.45 -18.58
C TYR A 15 2.38 6.17 -18.76
N PHE A 16 2.52 7.32 -18.14
CA PHE A 16 3.72 8.15 -18.21
C PHE A 16 4.13 8.52 -16.80
N SER A 17 5.41 8.38 -16.47
CA SER A 17 5.95 8.86 -15.20
C SER A 17 6.82 10.10 -15.38
N TYR A 18 6.92 10.88 -14.30
CA TYR A 18 7.88 11.96 -14.16
C TYR A 18 8.40 11.97 -12.72
N THR A 19 9.72 11.85 -12.55
CA THR A 19 10.37 11.76 -11.24
C THR A 19 11.20 13.00 -10.96
N PHE A 20 11.11 13.53 -9.73
CA PHE A 20 11.93 14.62 -9.24
C PHE A 20 12.33 14.41 -7.77
N GLU A 21 13.44 15.02 -7.35
CA GLU A 21 13.82 15.08 -5.93
C GLU A 21 13.03 16.18 -5.22
N TYR A 22 12.62 15.93 -3.97
CA TYR A 22 11.91 16.91 -3.15
C TYR A 22 12.59 17.04 -1.79
N GLU A 23 13.00 18.26 -1.44
CA GLU A 23 13.58 18.55 -0.13
C GLU A 23 12.51 19.05 0.83
N THR A 24 12.45 18.43 2.01
CA THR A 24 11.50 18.80 3.05
C THR A 24 11.95 18.28 4.41
N SER A 25 11.46 18.91 5.48
CA SER A 25 11.62 18.42 6.85
C SER A 25 10.55 17.43 7.28
N LEU A 26 9.57 17.11 6.41
CA LEU A 26 8.52 16.15 6.74
C LEU A 26 9.09 14.75 6.92
N THR A 27 8.76 14.13 8.06
CA THR A 27 9.03 12.71 8.30
C THR A 27 8.12 11.83 7.42
N PRO A 28 8.44 10.54 7.21
CA PRO A 28 7.59 9.67 6.41
C PRO A 28 6.13 9.56 6.91
N ALA A 29 5.91 9.55 8.22
CA ALA A 29 4.55 9.55 8.77
C ALA A 29 3.82 10.88 8.52
N MET A 30 4.52 12.02 8.62
CA MET A 30 3.94 13.32 8.29
C MET A 30 3.64 13.44 6.80
N MET A 31 4.48 12.84 5.94
CA MET A 31 4.24 12.75 4.51
C MET A 31 2.97 11.95 4.21
N LEU A 32 2.74 10.83 4.88
CA LEU A 32 1.49 10.06 4.75
C LEU A 32 0.26 10.87 5.20
N GLN A 33 0.38 11.60 6.31
CA GLN A 33 -0.69 12.46 6.82
C GLN A 33 -1.05 13.60 5.85
N ALA A 34 -0.07 14.14 5.12
CA ALA A 34 -0.27 15.28 4.21
C ALA A 34 -1.30 15.00 3.10
N PHE A 35 -1.55 13.72 2.79
CA PHE A 35 -2.50 13.27 1.78
C PHE A 35 -3.78 12.67 2.39
N ASP A 36 -4.10 12.99 3.65
CA ASP A 36 -5.35 12.60 4.28
C ASP A 36 -6.45 13.67 4.10
N PRO A 37 -7.69 13.34 3.67
CA PRO A 37 -8.16 12.03 3.22
C PRO A 37 -7.95 11.82 1.71
N VAL A 38 -7.46 10.63 1.36
CA VAL A 38 -7.49 10.07 -0.01
C VAL A 38 -7.89 8.60 0.13
N ALA A 39 -8.73 8.10 -0.79
CA ALA A 39 -9.23 6.72 -0.76
C ALA A 39 -8.08 5.70 -0.77
N THR A 40 -7.29 5.71 -1.84
CA THR A 40 -6.13 4.82 -1.98
C THR A 40 -4.87 5.46 -1.45
N ARG A 41 -4.28 4.87 -0.41
CA ARG A 41 -2.95 5.24 0.09
C ARG A 41 -2.26 4.07 0.73
N PHE A 42 -0.95 4.00 0.59
CA PHE A 42 -0.15 2.99 1.25
C PHE A 42 1.13 3.56 1.84
N PHE A 43 1.66 2.82 2.81
CA PHE A 43 2.95 3.04 3.43
C PHE A 43 3.65 1.70 3.59
N TRP A 44 4.95 1.66 3.35
CA TRP A 44 5.78 0.49 3.59
C TRP A 44 7.20 0.92 3.95
N GLN A 45 7.78 0.33 5.00
CA GLN A 45 9.15 0.63 5.43
C GLN A 45 9.91 -0.65 5.80
N THR A 46 11.20 -0.68 5.48
CA THR A 46 12.12 -1.74 5.92
C THR A 46 12.42 -1.66 7.43
N PRO A 47 12.76 -2.78 8.09
CA PRO A 47 13.12 -2.79 9.52
C PRO A 47 14.29 -1.88 9.90
N ASP A 48 15.24 -1.69 8.98
CA ASP A 48 16.41 -0.83 9.18
C ASP A 48 16.15 0.64 8.78
N GLN A 49 14.93 0.95 8.36
CA GLN A 49 14.48 2.28 7.93
C GLN A 49 15.26 2.85 6.74
N SER A 50 16.01 2.00 6.01
CA SER A 50 16.82 2.41 4.86
C SER A 50 15.99 2.75 3.62
N LEU A 51 14.76 2.23 3.55
CA LEU A 51 13.81 2.46 2.47
C LEU A 51 12.41 2.64 3.02
N THR A 52 11.77 3.75 2.64
CA THR A 52 10.33 3.96 2.86
C THR A 52 9.63 4.24 1.53
N LEU A 53 8.48 3.62 1.33
CA LEU A 53 7.61 3.77 0.16
C LEU A 53 6.26 4.30 0.62
N LEU A 54 5.75 5.32 -0.04
CA LEU A 54 4.36 5.73 0.05
C LEU A 54 3.79 5.81 -1.36
N GLY A 55 2.49 5.57 -1.48
CA GLY A 55 1.79 5.88 -2.72
C GLY A 55 0.41 6.40 -2.44
N ILE A 56 0.00 7.35 -3.27
CA ILE A 56 -1.26 8.11 -3.15
C ILE A 56 -2.04 7.98 -4.45
N GLY A 57 -3.34 7.71 -4.34
CA GLY A 57 -4.21 7.46 -5.47
C GLY A 57 -3.81 6.20 -6.24
N GLU A 58 -4.44 6.01 -7.40
CA GLU A 58 -4.15 4.88 -8.28
C GLU A 58 -4.44 5.21 -9.75
N VAL A 59 -3.56 4.78 -10.64
CA VAL A 59 -3.79 4.87 -12.10
C VAL A 59 -4.07 3.51 -12.73
N PHE A 60 -3.71 2.43 -12.04
CA PHE A 60 -3.86 1.06 -12.50
C PHE A 60 -3.96 0.11 -11.31
N GLN A 61 -4.93 -0.81 -11.38
CA GLN A 61 -5.08 -1.91 -10.45
C GLN A 61 -4.68 -3.23 -11.13
N LEU A 62 -3.83 -3.99 -10.44
CA LEU A 62 -3.51 -5.37 -10.72
C LEU A 62 -4.29 -6.25 -9.74
N PRO A 63 -5.42 -6.85 -10.14
CA PRO A 63 -6.18 -7.71 -9.24
C PRO A 63 -5.37 -8.94 -8.83
N SER A 64 -5.67 -9.46 -7.64
CA SER A 64 -5.19 -10.78 -7.24
C SER A 64 -5.69 -11.84 -8.23
N ALA A 65 -4.76 -12.63 -8.75
CA ALA A 65 -5.04 -13.69 -9.69
C ALA A 65 -4.06 -14.84 -9.50
N LYS A 66 -4.18 -15.90 -10.31
CA LYS A 66 -3.14 -16.95 -10.33
C LYS A 66 -1.80 -16.31 -10.71
N SER A 67 -0.71 -16.78 -10.11
CA SER A 67 0.63 -16.19 -10.25
C SER A 67 1.04 -15.92 -11.71
N GLN A 68 0.73 -16.83 -12.63
CA GLN A 68 1.02 -16.67 -14.05
C GLN A 68 0.26 -15.50 -14.71
N GLN A 69 -1.01 -15.31 -14.38
CA GLN A 69 -1.82 -14.20 -14.92
C GLN A 69 -1.31 -12.85 -14.40
N MET A 70 -0.99 -12.79 -13.11
CA MET A 70 -0.37 -11.59 -12.51
C MET A 70 0.96 -11.24 -13.19
N HIS A 71 1.81 -12.25 -13.45
CA HIS A 71 3.06 -12.04 -14.18
C HIS A 71 2.81 -11.48 -15.59
N GLN A 72 1.86 -12.03 -16.34
CA GLN A 72 1.52 -11.53 -17.68
C GLN A 72 1.02 -10.09 -17.65
N GLN A 73 0.12 -9.75 -16.73
CA GLN A 73 -0.40 -8.39 -16.57
C GLN A 73 0.69 -7.41 -16.14
N LYS A 74 1.61 -7.82 -15.28
CA LYS A 74 2.78 -7.01 -14.89
C LYS A 74 3.70 -6.74 -16.08
N GLU A 75 4.00 -7.75 -16.90
CA GLU A 75 4.80 -7.54 -18.11
C GLU A 75 4.07 -6.66 -19.13
N GLN A 76 2.76 -6.83 -19.28
CA GLN A 76 1.94 -5.95 -20.11
C GLN A 76 2.02 -4.50 -19.63
N LEU A 77 1.85 -4.26 -18.32
CA LEU A 77 1.99 -2.92 -17.73
C LEU A 77 3.38 -2.33 -18.03
N ARG A 78 4.45 -3.12 -17.87
CA ARG A 78 5.82 -2.68 -18.21
C ARG A 78 5.94 -2.21 -19.66
N THR A 79 5.31 -2.91 -20.60
CA THR A 79 5.32 -2.50 -22.01
C THR A 79 4.49 -1.24 -22.28
N GLN A 80 3.47 -0.98 -21.46
CA GLN A 80 2.57 0.17 -21.60
C GLN A 80 3.07 1.43 -20.88
N LEU A 81 3.91 1.26 -19.87
CA LEU A 81 4.48 2.34 -19.08
C LEU A 81 5.68 2.96 -19.80
N PHE A 82 5.68 4.29 -19.86
CA PHE A 82 6.87 5.10 -20.12
C PHE A 82 7.41 5.59 -18.79
N ASP A 83 8.49 4.95 -18.33
CA ASP A 83 9.14 5.25 -17.05
C ASP A 83 10.65 5.42 -17.25
N PRO A 84 11.10 6.63 -17.64
CA PRO A 84 12.50 6.87 -17.96
C PRO A 84 13.43 6.69 -16.75
N ALA A 85 12.92 6.94 -15.54
CA ALA A 85 13.67 6.78 -14.29
C ALA A 85 13.67 5.33 -13.77
N LYS A 86 12.86 4.43 -14.35
CA LYS A 86 12.62 3.06 -13.83
C LYS A 86 12.22 3.07 -12.36
N ALA A 87 11.47 4.08 -11.94
CA ALA A 87 11.12 4.33 -10.55
C ALA A 87 9.82 3.65 -10.12
N CYS A 88 8.86 3.46 -11.04
CA CYS A 88 7.51 3.04 -10.72
C CYS A 88 7.43 1.63 -10.10
N ARG A 89 6.69 1.50 -9.00
CA ARG A 89 6.41 0.20 -8.36
C ARG A 89 4.92 -0.09 -8.27
N LEU A 90 4.60 -1.37 -8.37
CA LEU A 90 3.32 -1.91 -7.94
C LEU A 90 3.41 -2.24 -6.45
N VAL A 91 2.45 -1.79 -5.66
CA VAL A 91 2.40 -2.04 -4.22
C VAL A 91 1.02 -2.54 -3.83
N GLY A 92 0.97 -3.49 -2.91
CA GLY A 92 -0.28 -4.07 -2.44
C GLY A 92 -0.03 -5.32 -1.62
N ALA A 93 -1.05 -6.17 -1.52
CA ALA A 93 -1.05 -7.35 -0.66
C ALA A 93 -1.77 -8.51 -1.33
N LEU A 94 -1.45 -9.73 -0.89
CA LEU A 94 -2.16 -10.94 -1.30
C LEU A 94 -2.82 -11.57 -0.06
N PRO A 95 -3.99 -12.21 -0.20
CA PRO A 95 -4.60 -12.96 0.89
C PRO A 95 -3.70 -14.14 1.28
N PHE A 96 -3.77 -14.53 2.55
CA PHE A 96 -3.04 -15.70 3.06
C PHE A 96 -3.44 -16.98 2.33
N ASP A 97 -4.75 -17.19 2.16
CA ASP A 97 -5.33 -18.26 1.37
C ASP A 97 -6.29 -17.66 0.32
N PRO A 98 -5.95 -17.70 -0.98
CA PRO A 98 -6.78 -17.14 -2.03
C PRO A 98 -8.06 -17.96 -2.30
N GLN A 99 -8.18 -19.16 -1.73
CA GLN A 99 -9.36 -20.03 -1.86
C GLN A 99 -10.27 -19.99 -0.62
N ALA A 100 -9.79 -19.41 0.48
CA ALA A 100 -10.56 -19.31 1.70
C ALA A 100 -11.82 -18.47 1.51
N LYS A 101 -12.87 -18.81 2.28
CA LYS A 101 -14.06 -17.97 2.37
C LYS A 101 -13.66 -16.59 2.89
N LYS A 102 -13.95 -15.56 2.12
CA LYS A 102 -13.68 -14.16 2.48
C LYS A 102 -14.42 -13.79 3.75
N ALA A 103 -13.68 -13.36 4.76
CA ALA A 103 -14.28 -12.85 5.98
C ALA A 103 -14.83 -11.44 5.70
N PRO A 104 -16.09 -11.13 6.08
CA PRO A 104 -16.70 -9.83 5.82
C PRO A 104 -15.88 -8.62 6.31
N LEU A 105 -15.06 -8.81 7.35
CA LEU A 105 -14.17 -7.79 7.91
C LEU A 105 -13.16 -7.24 6.90
N TRP A 106 -12.71 -8.05 5.93
CA TRP A 106 -11.69 -7.64 4.96
C TRP A 106 -12.25 -6.91 3.75
N ASP A 107 -13.57 -6.97 3.52
CA ASP A 107 -14.25 -6.33 2.39
C ASP A 107 -13.47 -6.43 1.06
N GLU A 108 -13.15 -5.31 0.40
CA GLU A 108 -12.38 -5.27 -0.84
C GLU A 108 -10.93 -5.76 -0.68
N LEU A 109 -10.33 -5.64 0.51
CA LEU A 109 -8.99 -6.16 0.80
C LEU A 109 -8.95 -7.70 0.82
N ALA A 110 -10.10 -8.36 0.91
CA ALA A 110 -10.18 -9.82 0.91
C ALA A 110 -9.74 -10.44 -0.42
N GLU A 111 -9.88 -9.70 -1.53
CA GLU A 111 -9.35 -10.12 -2.83
C GLU A 111 -7.82 -10.03 -2.85
N GLY A 112 -7.28 -8.97 -2.23
CA GLY A 112 -5.92 -8.52 -2.46
C GLY A 112 -5.71 -8.00 -3.89
N GLY A 113 -4.47 -7.60 -4.16
CA GLY A 113 -4.09 -6.99 -5.42
C GLY A 113 -2.96 -6.00 -5.21
N PHE A 114 -2.56 -5.34 -6.30
CA PHE A 114 -1.52 -4.33 -6.30
C PHE A 114 -2.00 -3.11 -7.08
N VAL A 115 -1.53 -1.93 -6.70
CA VAL A 115 -1.84 -0.68 -7.37
C VAL A 115 -0.56 -0.04 -7.89
N LEU A 116 -0.67 0.63 -9.03
CA LEU A 116 0.28 1.64 -9.47
C LEU A 116 -0.28 2.99 -9.00
N PRO A 117 0.39 3.69 -8.07
CA PRO A 117 -0.15 4.94 -7.53
C PRO A 117 -0.14 6.07 -8.57
N GLU A 118 -0.89 7.14 -8.33
CA GLU A 118 -0.74 8.40 -9.08
C GLU A 118 0.52 9.15 -8.61
N ILE A 119 0.82 9.11 -7.31
CA ILE A 119 2.01 9.74 -6.72
C ILE A 119 2.73 8.66 -5.92
N GLU A 120 3.93 8.28 -6.34
CA GLU A 120 4.84 7.45 -5.54
C GLU A 120 5.88 8.34 -4.85
N LEU A 121 6.12 8.07 -3.57
CA LEU A 121 7.11 8.76 -2.75
C LEU A 121 8.08 7.73 -2.20
N VAL A 122 9.36 7.88 -2.52
CA VAL A 122 10.42 7.02 -2.03
C VAL A 122 11.34 7.85 -1.16
N TYR A 123 11.45 7.47 0.12
CA TYR A 123 12.46 8.03 1.01
C TYR A 123 13.60 7.04 1.18
N GLN A 124 14.77 7.42 0.67
CA GLN A 124 15.98 6.61 0.74
C GLN A 124 17.19 7.54 0.81
N GLN A 125 18.21 7.16 1.60
CA GLN A 125 19.44 7.96 1.77
C GLN A 125 19.17 9.43 2.14
N HIS A 126 18.16 9.67 2.98
CA HIS A 126 17.73 11.01 3.44
C HIS A 126 17.20 11.93 2.34
N ARG A 127 16.75 11.37 1.21
CA ARG A 127 16.14 12.13 0.11
C ARG A 127 14.78 11.57 -0.24
N TRP A 128 13.87 12.46 -0.60
CA TRP A 128 12.61 12.08 -1.22
C TRP A 128 12.73 12.09 -2.73
N HIS A 129 12.36 11.00 -3.36
CA HIS A 129 12.10 10.92 -4.80
C HIS A 129 10.59 10.81 -4.99
N VAL A 130 10.03 11.76 -5.73
CA VAL A 130 8.60 11.85 -6.03
C VAL A 130 8.41 11.46 -7.48
N THR A 131 7.62 10.42 -7.74
CA THR A 131 7.25 10.00 -9.08
C THR A 131 5.77 10.26 -9.28
N LEU A 132 5.44 11.17 -10.19
CA LEU A 132 4.08 11.42 -10.66
C LEU A 132 3.78 10.49 -11.82
N ILE A 133 2.60 9.87 -11.83
CA ILE A 133 2.21 8.89 -12.84
C ILE A 133 0.84 9.29 -13.37
N VAL A 134 0.76 9.45 -14.69
CA VAL A 134 -0.46 9.88 -15.39
C VAL A 134 -0.86 8.83 -16.41
N LYS A 135 -2.15 8.49 -16.45
CA LYS A 135 -2.74 7.69 -17.51
C LYS A 135 -2.89 8.53 -18.78
N ARG A 136 -2.54 7.96 -19.94
CA ARG A 136 -2.56 8.62 -21.25
C ARG A 136 -3.90 9.34 -21.50
N PRO A 137 -3.91 10.67 -21.66
CA PRO A 137 -5.10 11.39 -22.06
C PRO A 137 -5.34 11.31 -23.57
N ALA A 138 -6.43 11.92 -24.05
CA ALA A 138 -6.80 11.90 -25.47
C ALA A 138 -5.81 12.67 -26.37
N THR A 139 -5.13 13.69 -25.85
CA THR A 139 -4.18 14.51 -26.62
C THR A 139 -2.85 14.65 -25.88
N TYR A 140 -1.75 14.81 -26.64
CA TYR A 140 -0.43 15.02 -26.05
C TYR A 140 -0.35 16.34 -25.25
N ALA A 141 -1.05 17.38 -25.69
CA ALA A 141 -1.11 18.65 -24.96
C ALA A 141 -1.74 18.48 -23.56
N GLN A 142 -2.75 17.63 -23.43
CA GLN A 142 -3.39 17.34 -22.15
C GLN A 142 -2.45 16.62 -21.17
N LEU A 143 -1.51 15.80 -21.67
CA LEU A 143 -0.55 15.10 -20.81
C LEU A 143 0.29 16.06 -19.95
N ALA A 144 0.71 17.20 -20.54
CA ALA A 144 1.45 18.22 -19.81
C ALA A 144 0.60 18.88 -18.72
N LEU A 145 -0.69 19.10 -19.01
CA LEU A 145 -1.64 19.69 -18.06
C LEU A 145 -1.91 18.73 -16.90
N ASP A 146 -2.09 17.44 -17.18
CA ASP A 146 -2.36 16.43 -16.16
C ASP A 146 -1.16 16.28 -15.20
N PHE A 147 0.07 16.26 -15.72
CA PHE A 147 1.27 16.32 -14.87
C PHE A 147 1.32 17.59 -14.01
N ASN A 148 0.99 18.74 -14.59
CA ASN A 148 0.99 20.00 -13.85
C ASN A 148 -0.04 20.00 -12.72
N GLN A 149 -1.25 19.52 -12.99
CA GLN A 149 -2.32 19.39 -11.98
C GLN A 149 -1.91 18.44 -10.86
N LEU A 150 -1.34 17.28 -11.20
CA LEU A 150 -0.90 16.31 -10.20
C LEU A 150 0.26 16.85 -9.36
N GLN A 151 1.18 17.60 -9.96
CA GLN A 151 2.25 18.29 -9.25
C GLN A 151 1.71 19.38 -8.32
N GLN A 152 0.72 20.15 -8.75
CA GLN A 152 0.06 21.14 -7.89
C GLN A 152 -0.63 20.47 -6.69
N ARG A 153 -1.34 19.35 -6.91
CA ARG A 153 -1.94 18.55 -5.83
C ARG A 153 -0.89 18.08 -4.83
N PHE A 154 0.24 17.56 -5.32
CA PHE A 154 1.38 17.17 -4.48
C PHE A 154 1.85 18.34 -3.59
N PHE A 155 2.15 19.50 -4.17
CA PHE A 155 2.65 20.65 -3.42
C PHE A 155 1.63 21.24 -2.44
N ALA A 156 0.35 21.26 -2.81
CA ALA A 156 -0.72 21.71 -1.91
C ALA A 156 -0.85 20.79 -0.69
N ALA A 157 -0.77 19.47 -0.88
CA ALA A 157 -0.85 18.48 0.19
C ALA A 157 0.29 18.65 1.21
N VAL A 158 1.55 18.66 0.74
CA VAL A 158 2.74 18.70 1.62
C VAL A 158 2.97 20.04 2.32
N THR A 159 2.24 21.09 1.94
CA THR A 159 2.26 22.40 2.61
C THR A 159 1.11 22.61 3.58
N THR A 160 0.15 21.69 3.62
CA THR A 160 -1.03 21.78 4.48
C THR A 160 -0.78 21.05 5.81
N SER A 161 -1.05 21.74 6.92
CA SER A 161 -0.98 21.14 8.26
C SER A 161 -2.25 20.37 8.58
N HIS A 162 -2.11 19.12 9.01
CA HIS A 162 -3.22 18.30 9.48
C HIS A 162 -3.15 18.17 11.01
N PRO A 163 -4.21 18.57 11.75
CA PRO A 163 -4.20 18.47 13.20
C PRO A 163 -4.26 17.01 13.64
N LYS A 164 -3.48 16.67 14.67
CA LYS A 164 -3.58 15.37 15.32
C LYS A 164 -4.94 15.25 16.00
N LYS A 165 -5.58 14.11 15.81
CA LYS A 165 -6.82 13.72 16.46
C LYS A 165 -6.53 12.59 17.44
N ASP A 166 -6.69 12.86 18.72
CA ASP A 166 -6.64 11.79 19.73
C ASP A 166 -7.83 10.83 19.55
N ASN A 167 -7.58 9.57 19.86
CA ASN A 167 -8.54 8.49 19.79
C ASN A 167 -8.25 7.47 20.90
N HIS A 168 -9.30 6.85 21.43
CA HIS A 168 -9.24 5.95 22.58
C HIS A 168 -10.00 4.65 22.30
N VAL A 169 -9.52 3.56 22.90
CA VAL A 169 -10.22 2.27 22.88
C VAL A 169 -11.38 2.35 23.87
N GLN A 170 -12.60 2.12 23.40
CA GLN A 170 -13.82 2.06 24.21
C GLN A 170 -14.06 0.66 24.78
N ALA A 171 -13.83 -0.37 23.95
CA ALA A 171 -14.02 -1.75 24.35
C ALA A 171 -12.99 -2.68 23.70
N THR A 172 -12.77 -3.83 24.34
CA THR A 172 -11.87 -4.87 23.88
C THR A 172 -12.52 -6.22 24.15
N GLU A 173 -12.61 -7.05 23.12
CA GLU A 173 -13.29 -8.35 23.17
C GLU A 173 -12.42 -9.42 22.50
N GLU A 174 -12.13 -10.52 23.22
CA GLU A 174 -11.56 -11.72 22.62
C GLU A 174 -12.67 -12.54 21.94
N LEU A 175 -12.54 -12.78 20.63
CA LEU A 175 -13.58 -13.45 19.86
C LEU A 175 -13.41 -14.97 19.92
N ALA A 176 -14.54 -15.69 20.02
CA ALA A 176 -14.64 -17.15 19.86
C ALA A 176 -13.69 -17.96 20.76
N VAL A 177 -13.47 -17.51 22.01
CA VAL A 177 -12.50 -18.11 22.95
C VAL A 177 -12.73 -19.61 23.16
N THR A 178 -13.99 -20.04 23.33
CA THR A 178 -14.30 -21.47 23.52
C THR A 178 -13.96 -22.31 22.29
N GLN A 179 -14.34 -21.85 21.09
CA GLN A 179 -14.02 -22.54 19.84
C GLN A 179 -12.50 -22.62 19.64
N TRP A 180 -11.79 -21.54 19.96
CA TRP A 180 -10.34 -21.50 19.91
C TRP A 180 -9.68 -22.57 20.79
N LEU A 181 -10.13 -22.71 22.05
CA LEU A 181 -9.62 -23.73 22.97
C LEU A 181 -9.84 -25.15 22.42
N THR A 182 -11.02 -25.42 21.88
CA THR A 182 -11.32 -26.70 21.22
C THR A 182 -10.38 -26.95 20.03
N THR A 183 -10.16 -25.96 19.17
CA THR A 183 -9.23 -26.10 18.02
C THR A 183 -7.78 -26.36 18.48
N VAL A 184 -7.35 -25.78 19.61
CA VAL A 184 -6.03 -26.07 20.18
C VAL A 184 -5.94 -27.53 20.64
N GLU A 185 -6.96 -28.05 21.34
CA GLU A 185 -6.99 -29.44 21.79
C GLU A 185 -6.95 -30.41 20.60
N GLU A 186 -7.75 -30.15 19.56
CA GLU A 186 -7.77 -30.93 18.31
C GLU A 186 -6.40 -30.90 17.60
N ALA A 187 -5.76 -29.73 17.51
CA ALA A 187 -4.44 -29.59 16.90
C ALA A 187 -3.37 -30.40 17.67
N VAL A 188 -3.41 -30.36 19.00
CA VAL A 188 -2.47 -31.14 19.84
C VAL A 188 -2.71 -32.64 19.69
N ALA A 189 -3.96 -33.09 19.68
CA ALA A 189 -4.29 -34.50 19.44
C ALA A 189 -3.81 -34.97 18.07
N THR A 190 -4.03 -34.14 17.03
CA THR A 190 -3.59 -34.40 15.65
C THR A 190 -2.08 -34.57 15.54
N ILE A 191 -1.29 -33.70 16.18
CA ILE A 191 0.18 -33.76 16.16
C ILE A 191 0.71 -34.99 16.94
N LYS A 192 -0.02 -35.43 17.98
CA LYS A 192 0.38 -36.58 18.81
C LYS A 192 0.04 -37.94 18.20
N ASP A 193 -0.84 -37.98 17.19
CA ASP A 193 -1.17 -39.22 16.50
C ASP A 193 0.04 -39.72 15.71
N SER A 194 0.62 -40.84 16.15
CA SER A 194 1.79 -41.46 15.52
C SER A 194 1.56 -41.87 14.05
N GLY A 195 0.31 -41.97 13.59
CA GLY A 195 -0.03 -42.21 12.19
C GLY A 195 -0.08 -40.95 11.33
N ASN A 196 0.04 -39.77 11.92
CA ASN A 196 -0.08 -38.49 11.23
C ASN A 196 1.31 -37.85 11.01
N PRO A 197 1.69 -37.49 9.77
CA PRO A 197 2.99 -36.87 9.48
C PRO A 197 3.08 -35.39 9.92
N LEU A 198 2.01 -34.80 10.46
CA LEU A 198 1.92 -33.38 10.77
C LEU A 198 2.58 -33.04 12.11
N GLU A 199 3.68 -32.29 12.08
CA GLU A 199 4.49 -32.00 13.27
C GLU A 199 4.18 -30.65 13.94
N LYS A 200 3.58 -29.70 13.21
CA LYS A 200 3.32 -28.35 13.70
C LYS A 200 2.08 -27.74 13.06
N ILE A 201 1.24 -27.12 13.90
CA ILE A 201 0.11 -26.29 13.47
C ILE A 201 0.30 -24.90 14.06
N VAL A 202 0.10 -23.86 13.23
CA VAL A 202 0.01 -22.47 13.69
C VAL A 202 -1.45 -22.05 13.62
N LEU A 203 -2.00 -21.68 14.77
CA LEU A 203 -3.36 -21.19 14.88
C LEU A 203 -3.31 -19.67 15.10
N ALA A 204 -4.31 -18.93 14.62
CA ALA A 204 -4.46 -17.49 14.86
C ALA A 204 -5.79 -17.17 15.55
N ARG A 205 -5.76 -16.24 16.51
CA ARG A 205 -6.95 -15.75 17.24
C ARG A 205 -7.21 -14.28 16.95
N GLN A 206 -8.46 -13.85 17.14
CA GLN A 206 -8.89 -12.48 16.85
C GLN A 206 -9.23 -11.72 18.13
N LEU A 207 -8.82 -10.46 18.17
CA LEU A 207 -9.20 -9.48 19.19
C LEU A 207 -9.96 -8.36 18.48
N ARG A 208 -11.16 -8.04 18.95
CA ARG A 208 -11.94 -6.90 18.46
C ARG A 208 -11.71 -5.71 19.37
N LEU A 209 -11.39 -4.57 18.77
CA LEU A 209 -11.27 -3.28 19.44
C LEU A 209 -12.38 -2.37 18.94
N GLU A 210 -13.08 -1.72 19.86
CA GLU A 210 -14.02 -0.64 19.53
C GLU A 210 -13.34 0.69 19.87
N MET A 211 -13.29 1.59 18.89
CA MET A 211 -12.61 2.88 19.00
C MET A 211 -13.65 3.99 19.15
N GLU A 212 -13.35 5.03 19.93
CA GLU A 212 -14.24 6.19 20.10
C GLU A 212 -14.49 6.91 18.77
N ARG A 213 -13.49 6.92 17.89
CA ARG A 213 -13.51 7.56 16.58
C ARG A 213 -12.85 6.65 15.55
N GLU A 214 -12.96 7.01 14.28
CA GLU A 214 -12.20 6.34 13.22
C GLU A 214 -10.68 6.44 13.46
N ILE A 215 -9.97 5.37 13.08
CA ILE A 215 -8.52 5.29 13.25
C ILE A 215 -7.86 6.15 12.17
N ASP A 216 -7.04 7.10 12.60
CA ASP A 216 -6.13 7.82 11.72
C ASP A 216 -4.93 6.92 11.38
N GLY A 217 -4.87 6.46 10.13
CA GLY A 217 -3.85 5.55 9.66
C GLY A 217 -2.43 6.13 9.74
N ALA A 218 -2.27 7.43 9.50
CA ALA A 218 -0.96 8.07 9.57
C ALA A 218 -0.47 8.20 11.03
N GLN A 219 -1.36 8.50 11.96
CA GLN A 219 -1.03 8.45 13.38
C GLN A 219 -0.74 7.03 13.88
N LEU A 220 -1.46 6.02 13.38
CA LEU A 220 -1.18 4.62 13.71
C LEU A 220 0.23 4.23 13.23
N VAL A 221 0.57 4.53 11.98
CA VAL A 221 1.92 4.33 11.43
C VAL A 221 2.96 5.07 12.27
N GLN A 222 2.73 6.33 12.64
CA GLN A 222 3.64 7.08 13.50
C GLN A 222 3.88 6.37 14.85
N ARG A 223 2.83 5.87 15.48
CA ARG A 223 2.94 5.13 16.75
C ARG A 223 3.70 3.81 16.57
N LEU A 224 3.44 3.07 15.50
CA LEU A 224 4.14 1.82 15.17
C LEU A 224 5.64 2.03 14.95
N LEU A 225 6.01 3.07 14.21
CA LEU A 225 7.42 3.41 13.95
C LEU A 225 8.20 3.72 15.23
N VAL A 226 7.55 4.34 16.22
CA VAL A 226 8.16 4.63 17.53
C VAL A 226 8.24 3.39 18.41
N GLN A 227 7.17 2.58 18.45
CA GLN A 227 7.05 1.46 19.39
C GLN A 227 7.71 0.16 18.88
N GLN A 228 7.83 -0.02 17.57
CA GLN A 228 8.30 -1.25 16.91
C GLN A 228 9.38 -0.95 15.85
N PRO A 229 10.49 -0.26 16.20
CA PRO A 229 11.39 0.36 15.22
C PRO A 229 12.19 -0.60 14.34
N GLN A 230 12.24 -1.90 14.65
CA GLN A 230 12.99 -2.93 13.90
C GLN A 230 12.04 -3.93 13.22
N THR A 231 10.92 -3.45 12.70
CA THR A 231 9.92 -4.28 12.02
C THR A 231 9.58 -3.71 10.66
N TYR A 232 9.07 -4.56 9.76
CA TYR A 232 8.40 -4.03 8.57
C TYR A 232 7.13 -3.32 9.03
N VAL A 233 7.00 -2.05 8.70
CA VAL A 233 5.77 -1.29 8.95
C VAL A 233 5.06 -1.12 7.62
N PHE A 234 3.80 -1.55 7.56
CA PHE A 234 2.98 -1.43 6.37
C PHE A 234 1.57 -0.95 6.73
N PHE A 235 0.97 -0.20 5.82
CA PHE A 235 -0.39 0.30 5.90
C PHE A 235 -0.94 0.42 4.48
N PHE A 236 -2.21 0.09 4.29
CA PHE A 236 -2.89 0.16 3.01
C PHE A 236 -4.35 0.51 3.22
N THR A 237 -4.85 1.46 2.45
CA THR A 237 -6.28 1.73 2.27
C THR A 237 -6.55 1.79 0.77
N ALA A 238 -7.69 1.24 0.36
CA ALA A 238 -8.28 1.38 -0.94
C ALA A 238 -9.78 1.59 -0.74
#